data_AF-A0A5P0YXH3-F1
#
_entry.id   AF-A0A5P0YXH3-F1
#
_cell.length_a   1.000
_cell.length_b   1.000
_cell.length_c   1.000
_cell.angle_alpha   90.00
_cell.angle_beta   90.00
_cell.angle_gamma   90.00
#
_symmetry.space_group_name_H-M   'P 1'
#
loop_
_entity.id
_entity.type
_entity.pdbx_description
1 polymer ?
#
loop_
_entity_poly.entity_id
_entity_poly.type
_entity_poly.pdbx_seq_one_letter_code
_entity_poly.pdbx_strand_id
1 'polypeptide(L)'
;AGAGWGQARDEAFQRALTEVQRHFHRCARCTDAVCGRCWNVEAGMCLRCVPDTATEVQAARHRGLNREATRRAEEAGEGRAAGYDVDTPRQLVCPSCSTETRGGAFCHGCGHRLAQPAQCGSCQADLPAGAGFCPGCGSRAG
;
A
#
# COMPACT_ATOMS: atom_id res chain seq x y z
N ALA A 1 44.50 26.13 -16.53
CA ALA A 1 43.52 25.80 -15.47
C ALA A 1 44.22 24.88 -14.47
N GLY A 2 44.46 25.16 -13.20
CA GLY A 2 44.05 26.25 -12.30
C GLY A 2 44.10 25.67 -10.87
N ALA A 3 45.31 25.48 -10.33
CA ALA A 3 45.55 24.74 -9.08
C ALA A 3 44.85 25.33 -7.83
N GLY A 4 44.34 26.56 -7.89
CA GLY A 4 43.63 27.22 -6.79
C GLY A 4 42.10 27.01 -6.76
N TRP A 5 41.47 26.49 -7.82
CA TRP A 5 40.00 26.37 -7.88
C TRP A 5 39.46 25.34 -6.88
N GLY A 6 40.18 24.22 -6.67
CA GLY A 6 39.83 23.23 -5.66
C GLY A 6 39.92 23.77 -4.24
N GLN A 7 41.00 24.47 -3.91
CA GLN A 7 41.22 25.06 -2.59
C GLN A 7 40.16 26.11 -2.25
N ALA A 8 39.89 27.05 -3.16
CA ALA A 8 38.87 28.08 -2.94
C ALA A 8 37.47 27.49 -2.74
N ARG A 9 37.14 26.42 -3.48
CA ARG A 9 35.87 25.70 -3.32
C ARG A 9 35.79 25.00 -1.97
N ASP A 10 36.85 24.31 -1.57
CA ASP A 10 36.87 23.57 -0.31
C ASP A 10 36.82 24.52 0.91
N GLU A 11 37.49 25.68 0.84
CA GLU A 11 37.36 26.73 1.85
C GLU A 11 35.95 27.33 1.90
N ALA A 12 35.32 27.58 0.74
CA ALA A 12 33.94 28.05 0.69
C ALA A 12 32.98 27.03 1.31
N PHE A 13 33.22 25.75 1.08
CA PHE A 13 32.45 24.67 1.68
C PHE A 13 32.63 24.61 3.21
N GLN A 14 33.86 24.74 3.72
CA GLN A 14 34.12 24.78 5.17
C GLN A 14 33.45 25.99 5.86
N ARG A 15 33.44 27.16 5.20
CA ARG A 15 32.71 28.33 5.70
C ARG A 15 31.20 28.07 5.76
N ALA A 16 30.65 27.47 4.72
CA ALA A 16 29.23 27.09 4.69
C ALA A 16 28.89 26.07 5.81
N LEU A 17 29.74 25.07 6.04
CA LEU A 17 29.55 24.10 7.12
C LEU A 17 29.58 24.77 8.50
N THR A 18 30.53 25.67 8.73
CA THR A 18 30.66 26.39 10.01
C THR A 18 29.43 27.25 10.31
N GLU A 19 28.86 27.89 9.29
CA GLU A 19 27.64 28.67 9.43
C GLU A 19 26.45 27.78 9.77
N VAL A 20 26.28 26.68 9.04
CA VAL A 20 25.14 25.77 9.20
C VAL A 20 25.15 25.05 10.55
N GLN A 21 26.32 24.67 11.07
CA GLN A 21 26.45 23.94 12.35
C GLN A 21 25.76 24.64 13.53
N ARG A 22 25.69 25.98 13.52
CA ARG A 22 25.06 26.77 14.60
C ARG A 22 23.54 26.60 14.67
N HIS A 23 22.91 26.10 13.60
CA HIS A 23 21.47 25.90 13.52
C HIS A 23 21.01 24.50 13.93
N PHE A 24 21.95 23.62 14.27
CA PHE A 24 21.68 22.24 14.65
C PHE A 24 22.08 21.97 16.10
N HIS A 25 21.27 21.16 16.77
CA HIS A 25 21.47 20.70 18.13
C HIS A 25 21.65 19.19 18.13
N ARG A 26 22.71 18.70 18.78
CA ARG A 26 22.96 17.27 18.94
C ARG A 26 22.20 16.74 20.16
N CYS A 27 21.30 15.79 19.93
CA CYS A 27 20.49 15.19 20.99
C CYS A 27 21.36 14.36 21.95
N ALA A 28 21.24 14.61 23.25
CA ALA A 28 21.97 13.85 24.26
C ALA A 28 21.55 12.36 24.35
N ARG A 29 20.34 12.02 23.86
CA ARG A 29 19.79 10.65 23.92
C ARG A 29 20.07 9.84 22.66
N CYS A 30 19.57 10.28 21.51
CA CYS A 30 19.73 9.54 20.25
C CYS A 30 20.94 9.97 19.42
N THR A 31 21.68 10.99 19.85
CA THR A 31 22.86 11.55 19.16
C THR A 31 22.62 12.17 17.78
N ASP A 32 21.36 12.20 17.32
CA ASP A 32 20.98 12.88 16.08
C ASP A 32 21.18 14.39 16.19
N ALA A 33 21.57 15.01 15.07
CA ALA A 33 21.56 16.45 14.91
C ALA A 33 20.22 16.91 14.32
N VAL A 34 19.52 17.80 15.01
CA VAL A 34 18.22 18.33 14.58
C VAL A 34 18.23 19.85 14.54
N CYS A 35 17.45 20.46 13.65
CA CYS A 35 17.34 21.92 13.61
C CYS A 35 16.62 22.46 14.85
N GLY A 36 16.72 23.77 15.10
CA GLY A 36 16.08 24.42 16.25
C GLY A 36 14.58 24.16 16.39
N ARG A 37 13.84 23.98 15.29
CA ARG A 37 12.39 23.66 15.33
C ARG A 37 12.09 22.23 15.82
N CYS A 38 13.05 21.33 15.65
CA CYS A 38 12.95 19.94 16.07
C CYS A 38 13.59 19.71 17.45
N TRP A 39 14.05 20.78 18.11
CA TRP A 39 14.72 20.75 19.39
C TRP A 39 13.78 21.18 20.51
N ASN A 40 13.73 20.39 21.58
CA ASN A 40 13.09 20.80 22.83
C ASN A 40 14.12 21.57 23.66
N VAL A 41 13.97 22.90 23.73
CA VAL A 41 14.91 23.80 24.41
C VAL A 41 14.96 23.52 25.91
N GLU A 42 13.81 23.26 26.54
CA GLU A 42 13.72 23.00 27.99
C GLU A 42 14.39 21.68 28.38
N ALA A 43 14.19 20.63 27.56
CA ALA A 43 14.73 19.30 27.84
C ALA A 43 16.16 19.07 27.33
N GLY A 44 16.68 19.95 26.46
CA GLY A 44 17.97 19.75 25.82
C GLY A 44 18.04 18.47 24.97
N MET A 45 16.94 18.08 24.33
CA MET A 45 16.82 16.87 23.52
C MET A 45 15.95 17.11 22.29
N CYS A 46 16.01 16.23 21.28
CA CYS A 46 15.13 16.35 20.12
C CYS A 46 13.67 15.99 20.47
N LEU A 47 12.71 16.58 19.74
CA LEU A 47 11.27 16.32 19.91
C LEU A 47 10.86 14.89 19.58
N ARG A 48 11.72 14.09 18.93
CA ARG A 48 11.50 12.65 18.79
C ARG A 48 11.73 11.90 20.10
N CYS A 49 12.72 12.34 20.87
CA CYS A 49 13.09 11.72 22.15
C CYS A 49 12.29 12.25 23.33
N VAL A 50 12.00 13.55 23.32
CA VAL A 50 11.20 14.25 24.34
C VAL A 50 10.20 15.17 23.61
N PRO A 51 9.14 14.60 23.04
CA PRO A 51 8.08 15.38 22.40
C PRO A 51 7.36 16.25 23.43
N ASP A 52 6.75 17.32 22.94
CA ASP A 52 5.81 18.10 23.73
C ASP A 52 4.61 17.23 24.16
N THR A 53 4.18 17.39 25.42
CA THR A 53 3.13 16.54 26.01
C THR A 53 1.78 16.82 25.35
N ALA A 54 1.45 18.07 25.04
CA ALA A 54 0.19 18.39 24.37
C ALA A 54 0.14 17.77 22.96
N THR A 55 1.26 17.81 22.24
CA THR A 55 1.44 17.17 20.93
C THR A 55 1.25 15.65 21.04
N GLU A 56 1.84 14.97 22.03
CA GLU A 56 1.64 13.52 22.22
C GLU A 56 0.19 13.17 22.58
N VAL A 57 -0.49 13.99 23.38
CA VAL A 57 -1.91 13.79 23.68
C VAL A 57 -2.76 13.86 22.40
N GLN A 58 -2.51 14.85 21.53
CA GLN A 58 -3.24 14.93 20.25
C GLN A 58 -2.89 13.77 19.33
N ALA A 59 -1.62 13.39 19.23
CA ALA A 59 -1.20 12.22 18.46
C ALA A 59 -1.85 10.93 18.98
N ALA A 60 -1.96 10.75 20.31
CA ALA A 60 -2.65 9.62 20.92
C ALA A 60 -4.15 9.61 20.60
N ARG A 61 -4.83 10.76 20.70
CA ARG A 61 -6.25 10.89 20.31
C ARG A 61 -6.48 10.51 18.85
N HIS A 62 -5.63 11.01 17.95
CA HIS A 62 -5.73 10.69 16.52
C HIS A 62 -5.41 9.22 16.23
N ARG A 63 -4.41 8.62 16.90
CA ARG A 63 -4.16 7.17 16.84
C ARG A 63 -5.39 6.36 17.27
N GLY A 64 -6.06 6.77 18.35
CA GLY A 64 -7.30 6.14 18.81
C GLY A 64 -8.43 6.26 17.79
N LEU A 65 -8.64 7.46 17.24
CA LEU A 65 -9.61 7.72 16.17
C LEU A 65 -9.37 6.79 14.97
N ASN A 66 -8.15 6.72 14.47
CA ASN A 66 -7.82 5.93 13.29
C ASN A 66 -8.06 4.44 13.53
N ARG A 67 -7.70 3.91 14.71
CA ARG A 67 -7.95 2.50 15.06
C ARG A 67 -9.44 2.17 15.03
N GLU A 68 -10.27 2.99 15.68
CA GLU A 68 -11.70 2.78 15.74
C GLU A 68 -12.37 2.97 14.36
N ALA A 69 -11.93 3.96 13.59
CA ALA A 69 -12.40 4.18 12.23
C ALA A 69 -12.08 2.99 11.32
N THR A 70 -10.86 2.45 11.39
CA THR A 70 -10.48 1.24 10.66
C THR A 70 -11.34 0.05 11.05
N ARG A 71 -11.50 -0.22 12.37
CA ARG A 71 -12.35 -1.32 12.85
C ARG A 71 -13.77 -1.23 12.31
N ARG A 72 -14.39 -0.04 12.37
CA ARG A 72 -15.74 0.18 11.83
C ARG A 72 -15.81 -0.01 10.31
N ALA A 73 -14.78 0.41 9.58
CA ALA A 73 -14.72 0.23 8.14
C ALA A 73 -14.60 -1.26 7.76
N GLU A 74 -13.82 -2.04 8.51
CA GLU A 74 -13.70 -3.49 8.35
C GLU A 74 -15.05 -4.17 8.62
N GLU A 75 -15.70 -3.88 9.74
CA GLU A 75 -17.03 -4.43 10.09
C GLU A 75 -18.10 -4.08 9.04
N ALA A 76 -18.09 -2.84 8.53
CA ALA A 76 -18.99 -2.45 7.44
C ALA A 76 -18.70 -3.23 6.15
N GLY A 77 -17.43 -3.55 5.86
CA GLY A 77 -17.03 -4.41 4.75
C GLY A 77 -17.49 -5.85 4.93
N GLU A 78 -17.28 -6.42 6.11
CA GLU A 78 -17.73 -7.77 6.49
C GLU A 78 -19.25 -7.90 6.38
N GLY A 79 -20.00 -6.90 6.85
CA GLY A 79 -21.46 -6.86 6.72
C GLY A 79 -21.95 -6.90 5.27
N ARG A 80 -21.14 -6.43 4.31
CA ARG A 80 -21.44 -6.52 2.87
C ARG A 80 -21.07 -7.86 2.25
N ALA A 81 -20.25 -8.68 2.92
CA ALA A 81 -19.80 -9.97 2.40
C ALA A 81 -20.97 -10.93 2.16
N ALA A 82 -22.03 -10.87 2.95
CA ALA A 82 -23.23 -11.70 2.77
C ALA A 82 -23.92 -11.49 1.40
N GLY A 83 -23.80 -10.30 0.79
CA GLY A 83 -24.32 -10.01 -0.54
C GLY A 83 -23.29 -10.19 -1.67
N TYR A 84 -22.08 -10.63 -1.34
CA TYR A 84 -21.00 -10.81 -2.31
C TYR A 84 -20.91 -12.28 -2.70
N ASP A 85 -21.13 -12.57 -3.99
CA ASP A 85 -20.95 -13.90 -4.56
C ASP A 85 -19.45 -14.29 -4.56
N VAL A 86 -19.11 -15.24 -3.68
CA VAL A 86 -17.77 -15.82 -3.48
C VAL A 86 -17.56 -17.12 -4.26
N ASP A 87 -18.65 -17.76 -4.71
CA ASP A 87 -18.59 -19.09 -5.31
C ASP A 87 -18.32 -19.02 -6.81
N THR A 88 -18.82 -17.98 -7.50
CA THR A 88 -18.60 -17.81 -8.94
C THR A 88 -17.17 -17.33 -9.20
N PRO A 89 -16.32 -18.13 -9.89
CA PRO A 89 -14.99 -17.69 -10.28
C PRO A 89 -15.08 -16.49 -11.22
N ARG A 90 -14.31 -15.44 -10.93
CA ARG A 90 -14.29 -14.22 -11.74
C ARG A 90 -12.97 -14.09 -12.49
N GLN A 91 -13.05 -14.12 -13.81
CA GLN A 91 -11.90 -13.79 -14.65
C GLN A 91 -11.67 -12.28 -14.59
N LEU A 92 -10.53 -11.84 -14.04
CA LEU A 92 -10.20 -10.40 -13.81
C LEU A 92 -9.54 -9.73 -15.01
N VAL A 93 -8.97 -10.51 -15.93
CA VAL A 93 -8.33 -10.04 -17.16
C VAL A 93 -8.84 -10.89 -18.32
N CYS A 94 -9.33 -10.26 -19.38
CA CYS A 94 -9.91 -10.98 -20.51
C CYS A 94 -8.84 -11.81 -21.25
N PRO A 95 -9.00 -13.13 -21.41
CA PRO A 95 -8.03 -13.96 -22.12
C PRO A 95 -7.98 -13.67 -23.64
N SER A 96 -9.02 -13.03 -24.18
CA SER A 96 -9.12 -12.72 -25.61
C SER A 96 -8.48 -11.38 -26.02
N CYS A 97 -8.43 -10.40 -25.12
CA CYS A 97 -7.97 -9.04 -25.46
C CYS A 97 -7.18 -8.33 -24.36
N SER A 98 -6.92 -9.00 -23.23
CA SER A 98 -6.14 -8.50 -22.08
C SER A 98 -6.73 -7.28 -21.35
N THR A 99 -7.96 -6.85 -21.65
CA THR A 99 -8.66 -5.81 -20.89
C THR A 99 -8.92 -6.28 -19.44
N GLU A 100 -8.69 -5.41 -18.46
CA GLU A 100 -9.08 -5.65 -17.06
C GLU A 100 -10.60 -5.59 -16.91
N THR A 101 -11.23 -6.70 -16.54
CA THR A 101 -12.69 -6.87 -16.60
C THR A 101 -13.37 -6.65 -15.25
N ARG A 102 -12.57 -6.60 -14.17
CA ARG A 102 -13.02 -6.48 -12.77
C ARG A 102 -14.05 -7.53 -12.37
N GLY A 103 -14.01 -8.69 -13.02
CA GLY A 103 -14.90 -9.81 -12.73
C GLY A 103 -16.33 -9.69 -13.27
N GLY A 104 -16.56 -8.80 -14.24
CA GLY A 104 -17.82 -8.81 -14.98
C GLY A 104 -18.06 -10.12 -15.73
N ALA A 105 -19.32 -10.49 -15.94
CA ALA A 105 -19.69 -11.69 -16.72
C ALA A 105 -19.26 -11.60 -18.20
N PHE A 106 -19.02 -10.37 -18.70
CA PHE A 106 -18.56 -10.07 -20.05
C PHE A 106 -17.41 -9.06 -20.02
N CYS A 107 -16.49 -9.20 -20.98
CA CYS A 107 -15.44 -8.23 -21.20
C CYS A 107 -16.04 -6.96 -21.82
N HIS A 108 -15.89 -5.82 -21.18
CA HIS A 108 -16.34 -4.53 -21.73
C HIS A 108 -15.43 -3.99 -22.85
N GLY A 109 -14.24 -4.56 -23.04
CA GLY A 109 -13.35 -4.21 -24.14
C GLY A 109 -13.70 -4.90 -25.46
N CYS A 110 -14.08 -6.19 -25.43
CA CYS A 110 -14.30 -6.99 -26.65
C CYS A 110 -15.59 -7.83 -26.68
N GLY A 111 -16.39 -7.82 -25.61
CA GLY A 111 -17.65 -8.60 -25.53
C GLY A 111 -17.49 -10.08 -25.20
N HIS A 112 -16.26 -10.59 -25.06
CA HIS A 112 -16.03 -12.00 -24.69
C HIS A 112 -16.71 -12.35 -23.35
N ARG A 113 -17.41 -13.49 -23.29
CA ARG A 113 -18.07 -13.95 -22.06
C ARG A 113 -17.05 -14.61 -21.14
N LEU A 114 -17.02 -14.19 -19.87
CA LEU A 114 -15.96 -14.49 -18.91
C LEU A 114 -16.38 -15.45 -17.78
N ALA A 115 -17.65 -15.41 -17.38
CA ALA A 115 -18.20 -16.27 -16.35
C ALA A 115 -19.06 -17.36 -17.00
N GLN A 116 -18.44 -18.48 -17.40
CA GLN A 116 -19.16 -19.69 -17.83
C GLN A 116 -18.64 -20.92 -17.07
N PRO A 117 -19.53 -21.87 -16.73
CA PRO A 117 -19.09 -23.19 -16.27
C PRO A 117 -18.20 -23.84 -17.34
N ALA A 118 -17.26 -24.67 -16.91
CA ALA A 118 -16.45 -25.47 -17.84
C ALA A 118 -17.38 -26.32 -18.71
N GLN A 119 -17.08 -26.50 -19.99
CA GLN A 119 -17.89 -27.32 -20.89
C GLN A 119 -17.18 -28.63 -21.20
N CYS A 120 -17.95 -29.72 -21.33
CA CYS A 120 -17.40 -31.00 -21.72
C CYS A 120 -16.85 -30.94 -23.15
N GLY A 121 -15.57 -31.24 -23.34
CA GLY A 121 -14.97 -31.27 -24.68
C GLY A 121 -15.57 -32.31 -25.63
N SER A 122 -16.31 -33.30 -25.12
CA SER A 122 -16.95 -34.37 -25.90
C SER A 122 -18.39 -34.06 -26.30
N CYS A 123 -19.25 -33.67 -25.35
CA CYS A 123 -20.67 -33.45 -25.59
C CYS A 123 -21.14 -32.00 -25.42
N GLN A 124 -20.25 -31.07 -25.08
CA GLN A 124 -20.52 -29.65 -24.80
C GLN A 124 -21.52 -29.36 -23.67
N ALA A 125 -21.92 -30.36 -22.90
CA ALA A 125 -22.71 -30.13 -21.69
C ALA A 125 -21.89 -29.33 -20.65
N ASP A 126 -22.56 -28.41 -19.95
CA ASP A 126 -21.98 -27.66 -18.85
C ASP A 126 -21.56 -28.63 -17.73
N LEU A 127 -20.34 -28.47 -17.25
CA LEU A 127 -19.74 -29.26 -16.20
C LEU A 127 -19.92 -28.53 -14.85
N PRO A 128 -20.32 -29.26 -13.80
CA PRO A 128 -20.27 -28.71 -12.45
C PRO A 128 -18.83 -28.33 -12.08
N ALA A 129 -18.68 -27.31 -11.25
CA ALA A 129 -17.37 -26.89 -10.75
C ALA A 129 -16.64 -28.07 -10.08
N GLY A 130 -15.40 -28.35 -10.51
CA GLY A 130 -14.59 -29.44 -9.97
C GLY A 130 -14.98 -30.86 -10.42
N ALA A 131 -15.88 -31.02 -11.39
CA ALA A 131 -16.22 -32.34 -11.92
C ALA A 131 -14.98 -33.01 -12.56
N GLY A 132 -14.70 -34.27 -12.22
CA GLY A 132 -13.66 -35.07 -12.89
C GLY A 132 -14.13 -35.79 -14.17
N PHE A 133 -15.45 -36.01 -14.29
CA PHE A 133 -16.11 -36.64 -15.42
C PHE A 133 -17.42 -35.93 -15.74
N CYS A 134 -17.82 -35.94 -17.01
CA CYS A 134 -19.07 -35.37 -17.47
C CYS A 134 -20.26 -36.25 -17.03
N PRO A 135 -21.27 -35.71 -16.33
CA PRO A 135 -22.44 -36.48 -15.91
C PRO A 135 -23.36 -36.87 -17.08
N GLY A 136 -23.28 -36.18 -18.23
CA GLY A 136 -24.11 -36.47 -19.40
C GLY A 136 -23.57 -37.60 -20.28
N CYS A 137 -22.24 -37.68 -20.47
CA CYS A 137 -21.63 -38.63 -21.42
C CYS A 137 -20.50 -39.48 -20.85
N GLY A 138 -20.13 -39.32 -19.57
CA GLY A 138 -19.09 -40.10 -18.90
C GLY A 138 -17.64 -39.81 -19.34
N SER A 139 -17.42 -38.88 -20.28
CA SER A 139 -16.08 -38.48 -20.71
C SER A 139 -15.36 -37.69 -19.62
N ARG A 140 -14.02 -37.71 -19.58
CA ARG A 140 -13.24 -36.93 -18.60
C ARG A 140 -13.54 -35.43 -18.74
N ALA A 141 -13.70 -34.73 -17.63
CA ALA A 141 -13.80 -33.27 -17.64
C ALA A 141 -12.46 -32.70 -18.15
N GLY A 142 -12.55 -31.84 -19.18
CA GLY A 142 -11.40 -31.26 -19.87
C GLY A 142 -10.68 -30.21 -19.04
#